data_AF-A0A1Q7ZIX8-F1
#
_entry.id   AF-A0A1Q7ZIX8-F1
#
_cell.length_a   1.000
_cell.length_b   1.000
_cell.length_c   1.000
_cell.angle_alpha   90.00
_cell.angle_beta   90.00
_cell.angle_gamma   90.00
#
_symmetry.space_group_name_H-M   'P 1'
#
loop_
_entity.id
_entity.type
_entity.pdbx_description
1 polymer ?
#
loop_
_entity_poly.entity_id
_entity_poly.type
_entity_poly.pdbx_seq_one_letter_code
_entity_poly.pdbx_strand_id
1 'polypeptide(L)'
;MGHGRQNPSILLDWATISYRSIMRGVVYVVLLLALGGVFYYLRAARRATPEEMALQEINRAERMYREAQATADPSYARVIESAGKILDSARLSYERKDFVEARAAAQQSQSFSQKILEGSAGETFTAKIYKYEGDVKIKRARQFVWDDVSGNTALRVGDQIKTAGNGSAQIIYFDGTITTINPGSLLEIRELFEDPTTKVRKVREKLNWGGVSATMPGANVVGSFHEVATESTTARAVDKTQFQVAYDAGTRRTSTEVQSGTAEVQTGGKTLTLKPLERMEVSAEQVVNRVKLLAAPGLLDPTDQRVFLHDDPASETTTLRWAKVGGGERYRLQIARTALFGELLLDKSDIRSASVQIPGLQEGNYYWRVSVIDAGNVESLFSEIRKFKIASSRERPTDDTTPPPLEVVDFLPTGHLVIINGRTEPGAVLSIDGQKVDVYDDGAFTAVVRMKKDGMNDLEIVAQDTAGNTTRMRRSVYVESY
;
A
#
# COMPACT_ATOMS: atom_id res chain seq x y z
N MET A 1 44.42 48.86 -69.07
CA MET A 1 44.75 48.37 -67.72
C MET A 1 44.10 49.33 -66.73
N GLY A 2 43.20 49.00 -65.80
CA GLY A 2 42.54 47.78 -65.35
C GLY A 2 41.82 48.11 -64.02
N HIS A 3 40.58 47.62 -63.84
CA HIS A 3 39.76 47.55 -62.61
C HIS A 3 39.41 48.86 -61.85
N GLY A 4 38.22 49.09 -61.28
CA GLY A 4 37.00 48.29 -61.12
C GLY A 4 35.88 49.12 -60.43
N ARG A 5 34.62 48.73 -60.63
CA ARG A 5 33.44 49.16 -59.85
C ARG A 5 33.52 48.62 -58.41
N GLN A 6 33.10 49.39 -57.41
CA GLN A 6 32.17 48.97 -56.33
C GLN A 6 31.68 50.16 -55.45
N ASN A 7 30.37 50.13 -55.13
CA ASN A 7 29.56 51.07 -54.34
C ASN A 7 29.89 51.04 -52.81
N PRO A 8 29.11 51.69 -51.93
CA PRO A 8 28.99 53.14 -51.67
C PRO A 8 29.37 53.45 -50.20
N SER A 9 29.98 54.59 -49.89
CA SER A 9 30.25 54.95 -48.49
C SER A 9 29.05 55.70 -47.88
N ILE A 10 28.26 54.99 -47.07
CA ILE A 10 27.26 55.58 -46.18
C ILE A 10 27.99 56.26 -45.00
N LEU A 11 27.81 57.57 -44.87
CA LEU A 11 28.22 58.34 -43.70
C LEU A 11 27.22 58.07 -42.56
N LEU A 12 27.63 57.25 -41.60
CA LEU A 12 27.00 57.15 -40.29
C LEU A 12 27.92 57.85 -39.28
N ASP A 13 27.41 58.90 -38.65
CA ASP A 13 28.05 59.62 -37.55
C ASP A 13 28.40 58.65 -36.43
N TRP A 14 29.69 58.42 -36.26
CA TRP A 14 30.22 57.58 -35.19
C TRP A 14 30.38 58.45 -33.94
N ALA A 15 29.51 58.26 -32.96
CA ALA A 15 29.85 58.67 -31.60
C ALA A 15 30.89 57.67 -31.05
N THR A 16 32.12 58.10 -30.81
CA THR A 16 33.09 57.32 -30.02
C THR A 16 32.59 57.22 -28.58
N ILE A 17 31.84 56.17 -28.28
CA ILE A 17 31.51 55.84 -26.89
C ILE A 17 32.78 55.26 -26.27
N SER A 18 33.38 56.00 -25.34
CA SER A 18 34.58 55.53 -24.65
C SER A 18 34.33 54.16 -24.00
N TYR A 19 35.32 53.28 -24.03
CA TYR A 19 35.25 51.96 -23.39
C TYR A 19 34.85 52.06 -21.91
N ARG A 20 35.22 53.14 -21.21
CA ARG A 20 34.78 53.42 -19.83
C ARG A 20 33.28 53.67 -19.71
N SER A 21 32.65 54.28 -20.72
CA SER A 21 31.21 54.55 -20.73
C SER A 21 30.41 53.26 -20.93
N ILE A 22 30.87 52.38 -21.82
CA ILE A 22 30.29 51.05 -22.04
C ILE A 22 30.45 50.20 -20.79
N MET A 23 31.64 50.15 -20.21
CA MET A 23 31.90 49.38 -18.98
C MET A 23 31.05 49.88 -17.81
N ARG A 24 30.84 51.19 -17.66
CA ARG A 24 29.91 51.74 -16.65
C ARG A 24 28.48 51.27 -16.91
N GLY A 25 28.01 51.34 -18.17
CA GLY A 25 26.68 50.85 -18.55
C GLY A 25 26.48 49.36 -18.26
N VAL A 26 27.47 48.53 -18.61
CA VAL A 26 27.44 47.09 -18.32
C VAL A 26 27.44 46.84 -16.82
N VAL A 27 28.25 47.55 -16.04
CA VAL A 27 28.24 47.45 -14.57
C VAL A 27 26.88 47.82 -14.00
N TYR A 28 26.21 48.88 -14.49
CA TYR A 28 24.87 49.25 -14.05
C TYR A 28 23.82 48.18 -14.39
N VAL A 29 23.88 47.59 -15.60
CA VAL A 29 22.96 46.53 -16.00
C VAL A 29 23.17 45.27 -15.15
N VAL A 30 24.42 44.89 -14.91
CA VAL A 30 24.75 43.75 -14.03
C VAL A 30 24.30 44.03 -12.59
N LEU A 31 24.48 45.24 -12.07
CA LEU A 31 23.99 45.64 -10.75
C LEU A 31 22.47 45.60 -10.65
N LEU A 32 21.75 46.06 -11.68
CA LEU A 32 20.29 46.02 -11.73
C LEU A 32 19.77 44.58 -11.82
N LEU A 33 20.42 43.72 -12.59
CA LEU A 33 20.09 42.29 -12.67
C LEU A 33 20.40 41.57 -11.36
N ALA A 34 21.52 41.90 -10.71
CA ALA A 34 21.86 41.36 -9.40
C ALA A 34 20.88 41.83 -8.32
N LEU A 35 20.50 43.11 -8.29
CA LEU A 35 19.49 43.64 -7.38
C LEU A 35 18.10 43.06 -7.65
N GLY A 36 17.72 42.88 -8.91
CA GLY A 36 16.48 42.19 -9.30
C GLY A 36 16.49 40.72 -8.90
N GLY A 37 17.61 40.03 -9.08
CA GLY A 37 17.82 38.65 -8.64
C GLY A 37 17.78 38.51 -7.11
N VAL A 38 18.40 39.43 -6.38
CA VAL A 38 18.35 39.49 -4.91
C VAL A 38 16.94 39.82 -4.42
N PHE A 39 16.23 40.74 -5.06
CA PHE A 39 14.84 41.06 -4.73
C PHE A 39 13.91 39.87 -5.00
N TYR A 40 14.07 39.19 -6.13
CA TYR A 40 13.32 37.98 -6.45
C TYR A 40 13.65 36.84 -5.48
N TYR A 41 14.93 36.64 -5.16
CA TYR A 41 15.38 35.66 -4.18
C TYR A 41 14.86 35.97 -2.78
N LEU A 42 14.90 37.22 -2.32
CA LEU A 42 14.35 37.63 -1.02
C LEU A 42 12.82 37.51 -0.96
N ARG A 43 12.12 37.74 -2.09
CA ARG A 43 10.67 37.55 -2.20
C ARG A 43 10.29 36.07 -2.23
N ALA A 44 11.06 35.23 -2.94
CA ALA A 44 10.87 33.78 -2.99
C ALA A 44 11.32 33.09 -1.68
N ALA A 45 12.28 33.66 -0.97
CA ALA A 45 12.78 33.19 0.32
C ALA A 45 11.88 33.59 1.50
N ARG A 46 10.93 34.52 1.32
CA ARG A 46 9.78 34.67 2.24
C ARG A 46 8.85 33.46 2.05
N ARG A 47 9.26 32.31 2.60
CA ARG A 47 8.37 31.17 2.79
C ARG A 47 7.20 31.66 3.64
N ALA A 48 5.97 31.52 3.12
CA ALA A 48 4.77 31.80 3.89
C ALA A 48 4.87 31.08 5.24
N THR A 49 4.51 31.76 6.31
CA THR A 49 4.63 31.15 7.64
C THR A 49 3.67 29.94 7.72
N PRO A 50 3.97 28.92 8.54
CA PRO A 50 3.04 27.81 8.75
C PRO A 50 1.62 28.29 9.11
N GLU A 51 1.53 29.37 9.87
CA GLU A 51 0.28 30.07 10.21
C GLU A 51 -0.45 30.60 8.97
N GLU A 52 0.22 31.40 8.12
CA GLU A 52 -0.38 31.93 6.89
C GLU A 52 -0.87 30.84 5.95
N MET A 53 -0.07 29.76 5.80
CA MET A 53 -0.45 28.61 4.97
C MET A 53 -1.67 27.86 5.52
N ALA A 54 -1.71 27.64 6.84
CA ALA A 54 -2.85 26.98 7.49
C ALA A 54 -4.13 27.80 7.34
N LEU A 55 -4.05 29.12 7.56
CA LEU A 55 -5.19 30.03 7.41
C LEU A 55 -5.71 30.06 5.97
N GLN A 56 -4.79 30.07 4.99
CA GLN A 56 -5.15 30.02 3.58
C GLN A 56 -5.93 28.74 3.22
N GLU A 57 -5.49 27.58 3.72
CA GLU A 57 -6.16 26.30 3.45
C GLU A 57 -7.51 26.20 4.18
N ILE A 58 -7.63 26.71 5.42
CA ILE A 58 -8.92 26.77 6.14
C ILE A 58 -9.92 27.61 5.37
N ASN A 59 -9.52 28.80 4.91
CA ASN A 59 -10.38 29.69 4.14
C ASN A 59 -10.83 29.04 2.82
N ARG A 60 -9.96 28.25 2.17
CA ARG A 60 -10.30 27.50 0.97
C ARG A 60 -11.28 26.37 1.27
N ALA A 61 -11.03 25.60 2.34
CA ALA A 61 -11.92 24.55 2.82
C ALA A 61 -13.32 25.07 3.12
N GLU A 62 -13.43 26.22 3.79
CA GLU A 62 -14.70 26.83 4.12
C GLU A 62 -15.52 27.25 2.88
N ARG A 63 -14.86 27.80 1.85
CA ARG A 63 -15.55 28.13 0.59
C ARG A 63 -16.07 26.87 -0.10
N MET A 64 -15.21 25.86 -0.25
CA MET A 64 -15.57 24.61 -0.91
C MET A 64 -16.68 23.86 -0.15
N TYR A 65 -16.63 23.85 1.19
CA TYR A 65 -17.65 23.23 2.03
C TYR A 65 -19.02 23.90 1.87
N ARG A 66 -19.07 25.24 1.89
CA ARG A 66 -20.33 25.98 1.68
C ARG A 66 -20.91 25.73 0.29
N GLU A 67 -20.06 25.73 -0.73
CA GLU A 67 -20.48 25.42 -2.11
C GLU A 67 -21.03 24.00 -2.20
N ALA A 68 -20.31 23.02 -1.65
CA ALA A 68 -20.71 21.62 -1.60
C ALA A 68 -22.06 21.45 -0.87
N GLN A 69 -22.25 22.12 0.27
CA GLN A 69 -23.49 22.07 1.03
C GLN A 69 -24.69 22.64 0.24
N ALA A 70 -24.45 23.66 -0.59
CA ALA A 70 -25.50 24.28 -1.40
C ALA A 70 -25.91 23.44 -2.62
N THR A 71 -24.99 22.64 -3.17
CA THR A 71 -25.21 21.83 -4.38
C THR A 71 -25.51 20.35 -4.10
N ALA A 72 -25.36 19.90 -2.86
CA ALA A 72 -25.45 18.48 -2.51
C ALA A 72 -26.87 17.89 -2.62
N ASP A 73 -26.93 16.70 -3.22
CA ASP A 73 -28.08 15.80 -3.14
C ASP A 73 -28.18 15.13 -1.74
N PRO A 74 -29.38 14.72 -1.26
CA PRO A 74 -29.54 14.02 0.02
C PRO A 74 -28.63 12.79 0.22
N SER A 75 -28.20 12.14 -0.87
CA SER A 75 -27.22 11.04 -0.84
C SER A 75 -25.86 11.43 -0.24
N TYR A 76 -25.50 12.72 -0.21
CA TYR A 76 -24.24 13.23 0.35
C TYR A 76 -24.34 13.77 1.78
N ALA A 77 -25.51 13.68 2.44
CA ALA A 77 -25.73 14.30 3.75
C ALA A 77 -24.63 13.94 4.78
N ARG A 78 -24.18 12.68 4.78
CA ARG A 78 -23.09 12.22 5.66
C ARG A 78 -21.72 12.78 5.27
N VAL A 79 -21.40 12.85 3.98
CA VAL A 79 -20.12 13.40 3.48
C VAL A 79 -20.01 14.89 3.82
N ILE A 80 -21.12 15.63 3.73
CA ILE A 80 -21.22 17.02 4.19
C ILE A 80 -20.96 17.09 5.69
N GLU A 81 -21.62 16.27 6.50
CA GLU A 81 -21.42 16.26 7.94
C GLU A 81 -19.95 16.02 8.32
N SER A 82 -19.30 15.02 7.72
CA SER A 82 -17.88 14.75 7.96
C SER A 82 -16.99 15.92 7.50
N ALA A 83 -17.24 16.50 6.32
CA ALA A 83 -16.50 17.65 5.82
C ALA A 83 -16.57 18.86 6.77
N GLY A 84 -17.75 19.09 7.38
CA GLY A 84 -17.98 20.12 8.39
C GLY A 84 -17.22 19.85 9.68
N LYS A 85 -17.30 18.63 10.23
CA LYS A 85 -16.56 18.24 11.45
C LYS A 85 -15.05 18.40 11.28
N ILE A 86 -14.52 18.02 10.11
CA ILE A 86 -13.09 18.17 9.80
C ILE A 86 -12.71 19.65 9.69
N LEU A 87 -13.56 20.49 9.08
CA LEU A 87 -13.33 21.93 9.00
C LEU A 87 -13.29 22.58 10.40
N ASP A 88 -14.18 22.17 11.30
CA ASP A 88 -14.19 22.65 12.68
C ASP A 88 -12.95 22.19 13.44
N SER A 89 -12.50 20.95 13.22
CA SER A 89 -11.21 20.47 13.75
C SER A 89 -10.02 21.31 13.25
N ALA A 90 -10.00 21.68 11.96
CA ALA A 90 -8.96 22.52 11.40
C ALA A 90 -8.87 23.89 12.10
N ARG A 91 -10.03 24.49 12.40
CA ARG A 91 -10.14 25.75 13.16
C ARG A 91 -9.62 25.59 14.59
N LEU A 92 -10.03 24.52 15.29
CA LEU A 92 -9.57 24.23 16.65
C LEU A 92 -8.05 23.99 16.72
N SER A 93 -7.46 23.31 15.73
CA SER A 93 -6.00 23.14 15.66
C SER A 93 -5.28 24.46 15.37
N TYR A 94 -5.87 25.32 14.54
CA TYR A 94 -5.34 26.67 14.29
C TYR A 94 -5.32 27.52 15.56
N GLU A 95 -6.40 27.50 16.34
CA GLU A 95 -6.50 28.21 17.63
C GLU A 95 -5.45 27.71 18.64
N ARG A 96 -5.16 26.41 18.61
CA ARG A 96 -4.10 25.78 19.42
C ARG A 96 -2.68 26.06 18.91
N LYS A 97 -2.53 26.84 17.83
CA LYS A 97 -1.27 27.13 17.14
C LYS A 97 -0.57 25.88 16.56
N ASP A 98 -1.32 24.79 16.38
CA ASP A 98 -0.85 23.61 15.67
C ASP A 98 -1.14 23.77 14.17
N PHE A 99 -0.34 24.62 13.52
CA PHE A 99 -0.58 25.04 12.14
C PHE A 99 -0.37 23.90 11.12
N VAL A 100 0.46 22.92 11.46
CA VAL A 100 0.67 21.74 10.59
C VAL A 100 -0.61 20.90 10.57
N GLU A 101 -1.19 20.65 11.74
CA GLU A 101 -2.42 19.88 11.87
C GLU A 101 -3.63 20.64 11.30
N ALA A 102 -3.74 21.94 11.61
CA ALA A 102 -4.77 22.81 11.08
C ALA A 102 -4.82 22.80 9.55
N ARG A 103 -3.64 22.84 8.92
CA ARG A 103 -3.49 22.75 7.47
C ARG A 103 -3.93 21.38 6.94
N ALA A 104 -3.49 20.29 7.56
CA ALA A 104 -3.82 18.93 7.14
C ALA A 104 -5.35 18.68 7.20
N ALA A 105 -5.98 19.02 8.32
CA ALA A 105 -7.43 18.92 8.48
C ALA A 105 -8.18 19.79 7.45
N ALA A 106 -7.72 21.02 7.19
CA ALA A 106 -8.34 21.88 6.18
C ALA A 106 -8.27 21.26 4.77
N GLN A 107 -7.12 20.72 4.37
CA GLN A 107 -6.96 20.02 3.10
C GLN A 107 -7.84 18.76 3.01
N GLN A 108 -8.02 18.05 4.13
CA GLN A 108 -8.91 16.90 4.19
C GLN A 108 -10.38 17.33 4.00
N SER A 109 -10.83 18.40 4.65
CA SER A 109 -12.18 18.96 4.44
C SER A 109 -12.41 19.42 3.00
N GLN A 110 -11.39 20.02 2.36
CA GLN A 110 -11.43 20.34 0.93
C GLN A 110 -11.65 19.09 0.08
N SER A 111 -10.93 17.99 0.36
CA SER A 111 -11.06 16.75 -0.41
C SER A 111 -12.47 16.14 -0.34
N PHE A 112 -13.12 16.22 0.83
CA PHE A 112 -14.50 15.77 1.00
C PHE A 112 -15.50 16.70 0.29
N SER A 113 -15.30 18.02 0.40
CA SER A 113 -16.13 19.02 -0.26
C SER A 113 -16.03 18.90 -1.79
N GLN A 114 -14.83 18.64 -2.30
CA GLN A 114 -14.58 18.44 -3.73
C GLN A 114 -15.31 17.21 -4.28
N LYS A 115 -15.35 16.10 -3.53
CA LYS A 115 -16.11 14.90 -3.93
C LYS A 115 -17.59 15.18 -4.16
N ILE A 116 -18.18 16.07 -3.35
CA ILE A 116 -19.58 16.49 -3.48
C ILE A 116 -19.77 17.35 -4.74
N LEU A 117 -18.88 18.32 -4.95
CA LEU A 117 -18.94 19.28 -6.06
C LEU A 117 -18.75 18.64 -7.44
N GLU A 118 -17.89 17.61 -7.53
CA GLU A 118 -17.65 16.90 -8.79
C GLU A 118 -18.82 16.01 -9.20
N GLY A 119 -19.90 15.94 -8.41
CA GLY A 119 -21.01 15.02 -8.65
C GLY A 119 -20.58 13.55 -8.56
N SER A 120 -19.37 13.30 -8.05
CA SER A 120 -18.82 12.00 -7.74
C SER A 120 -19.47 11.46 -6.47
N ALA A 121 -20.79 11.26 -6.55
CA ALA A 121 -21.52 10.42 -5.62
C ALA A 121 -20.96 9.03 -5.87
N GLY A 122 -20.03 8.61 -5.04
CA GLY A 122 -19.75 7.20 -4.93
C GLY A 122 -18.74 6.66 -5.92
N GLU A 123 -17.49 7.10 -5.84
CA GLU A 123 -16.52 6.08 -5.44
C GLU A 123 -16.28 6.23 -3.94
N THR A 124 -17.33 5.90 -3.17
CA THR A 124 -17.11 5.16 -1.93
C THR A 124 -16.26 4.00 -2.38
N PHE A 125 -14.98 4.10 -2.09
CA PHE A 125 -14.04 3.03 -2.27
C PHE A 125 -14.73 1.74 -1.85
N THR A 126 -14.91 0.83 -2.81
CA THR A 126 -15.41 -0.50 -2.52
C THR A 126 -14.26 -1.49 -2.58
N ALA A 127 -13.34 -1.34 -3.52
CA ALA A 127 -12.14 -2.17 -3.59
C ALA A 127 -10.99 -1.43 -4.28
N LYS A 128 -9.74 -1.74 -3.93
CA LYS A 128 -8.55 -1.18 -4.57
C LYS A 128 -7.34 -2.08 -4.42
N ILE A 129 -6.51 -2.10 -5.45
CA ILE A 129 -5.15 -2.63 -5.36
C ILE A 129 -4.29 -1.60 -4.63
N TYR A 130 -3.87 -1.93 -3.41
CA TYR A 130 -3.01 -1.06 -2.61
C TYR A 130 -1.54 -1.51 -2.58
N LYS A 131 -1.27 -2.76 -2.96
CA LYS A 131 0.08 -3.31 -3.10
C LYS A 131 0.11 -4.31 -4.23
N TYR A 132 1.19 -4.31 -5.02
CA TYR A 132 1.44 -5.30 -6.05
C TYR A 132 2.95 -5.42 -6.30
N GLU A 133 3.36 -6.53 -6.89
CA GLU A 133 4.71 -6.79 -7.37
C GLU A 133 4.68 -7.60 -8.66
N GLY A 134 5.75 -7.52 -9.45
CA GLY A 134 5.83 -8.16 -10.76
C GLY A 134 4.80 -7.62 -11.76
N ASP A 135 4.49 -8.41 -12.78
CA ASP A 135 3.53 -8.03 -13.82
C ASP A 135 2.10 -8.33 -13.38
N VAL A 136 1.32 -7.27 -13.19
CA VAL A 136 -0.09 -7.31 -12.81
C VAL A 136 -0.88 -6.40 -13.74
N LYS A 137 -1.88 -6.99 -14.40
CA LYS A 137 -2.73 -6.28 -15.35
C LYS A 137 -4.17 -6.23 -14.87
N ILE A 138 -4.86 -5.16 -15.24
CA ILE A 138 -6.30 -5.00 -15.06
C ILE A 138 -6.98 -4.86 -16.41
N LYS A 139 -8.15 -5.46 -16.54
CA LYS A 139 -9.07 -5.24 -17.65
C LYS A 139 -10.37 -4.71 -17.08
N ARG A 140 -10.73 -3.48 -17.46
CA ARG A 140 -11.97 -2.86 -16.99
C ARG A 140 -13.19 -3.53 -17.57
N ALA A 141 -14.29 -3.48 -16.82
CA ALA A 141 -15.59 -3.92 -17.32
C ALA A 141 -15.89 -3.26 -18.69
N ARG A 142 -16.29 -4.07 -19.67
CA ARG A 142 -16.63 -3.65 -21.06
C ARG A 142 -15.46 -3.12 -21.89
N GLN A 143 -14.23 -3.16 -21.40
CA GLN A 143 -13.04 -2.91 -22.21
C GLN A 143 -12.44 -4.24 -22.68
N PHE A 144 -11.71 -4.20 -23.79
CA PHE A 144 -11.03 -5.37 -24.38
C PHE A 144 -9.52 -5.36 -24.15
N VAL A 145 -8.98 -4.28 -23.59
CA VAL A 145 -7.54 -4.05 -23.40
C VAL A 145 -7.16 -4.35 -21.96
N TRP A 146 -5.93 -4.84 -21.78
CA TRP A 146 -5.29 -4.99 -20.48
C TRP A 146 -4.37 -3.81 -20.23
N ASP A 147 -4.55 -3.14 -19.11
CA ASP A 147 -3.74 -2.03 -18.65
C ASP A 147 -2.89 -2.44 -17.44
N ASP A 148 -1.80 -1.72 -17.21
CA ASP A 148 -1.00 -1.84 -16.00
C ASP A 148 -1.76 -1.33 -14.77
N VAL A 149 -1.55 -2.00 -13.64
CA VAL A 149 -2.05 -1.52 -12.34
C VAL A 149 -1.03 -0.57 -11.70
N SER A 150 -1.54 0.31 -10.83
CA SER A 150 -0.76 1.08 -9.88
C SER A 150 -1.22 0.80 -8.44
N GLY A 151 -0.41 1.21 -7.44
CA GLY A 151 -0.73 1.09 -6.02
C GLY A 151 -1.89 1.98 -5.55
N ASN A 152 -2.55 2.68 -6.49
CA ASN A 152 -3.79 3.41 -6.24
C ASN A 152 -5.01 2.91 -7.04
N THR A 153 -4.95 1.73 -7.67
CA THR A 153 -5.97 1.34 -8.66
C THR A 153 -7.28 0.94 -8.01
N ALA A 154 -8.29 1.82 -8.09
CA ALA A 154 -9.66 1.52 -7.70
C ALA A 154 -10.24 0.42 -8.59
N LEU A 155 -10.98 -0.51 -7.98
CA LEU A 155 -11.62 -1.65 -8.64
C LEU A 155 -13.14 -1.49 -8.64
N ARG A 156 -13.78 -1.95 -9.71
CA ARG A 156 -15.23 -1.93 -9.89
C ARG A 156 -15.76 -3.33 -10.18
N VAL A 157 -17.07 -3.50 -10.00
CA VAL A 157 -17.77 -4.71 -10.44
C VAL A 157 -17.56 -4.91 -11.95
N GLY A 158 -17.15 -6.13 -12.32
CA GLY A 158 -16.82 -6.53 -13.69
C GLY A 158 -15.35 -6.36 -14.06
N ASP A 159 -14.53 -5.73 -13.23
CA ASP A 159 -13.08 -5.65 -13.47
C ASP A 159 -12.43 -7.01 -13.28
N GLN A 160 -11.44 -7.29 -14.13
CA GLN A 160 -10.62 -8.50 -14.09
C GLN A 160 -9.17 -8.15 -13.79
N ILE A 161 -8.55 -8.89 -12.87
CA ILE A 161 -7.18 -8.69 -12.42
C ILE A 161 -6.40 -9.96 -12.72
N LYS A 162 -5.33 -9.82 -13.51
CA LYS A 162 -4.46 -10.92 -13.92
C LYS A 162 -3.06 -10.71 -13.34
N THR A 163 -2.52 -11.74 -12.71
CA THR A 163 -1.12 -11.77 -12.26
C THR A 163 -0.30 -12.73 -13.14
N ALA A 164 0.89 -12.32 -13.55
CA ALA A 164 1.84 -13.21 -14.21
C ALA A 164 2.46 -14.21 -13.22
N GLY A 165 3.30 -15.12 -13.70
CA GLY A 165 3.99 -16.09 -12.85
C GLY A 165 4.95 -15.45 -11.82
N ASN A 166 5.40 -14.23 -12.08
CA ASN A 166 6.16 -13.41 -11.13
C ASN A 166 5.34 -12.28 -10.49
N GLY A 167 4.03 -12.22 -10.78
CA GLY A 167 3.15 -11.13 -10.37
C GLY A 167 2.31 -11.49 -9.16
N SER A 168 2.03 -10.55 -8.27
CA SER A 168 1.13 -10.75 -7.14
C SER A 168 0.52 -9.41 -6.71
N ALA A 169 -0.70 -9.42 -6.16
CA ALA A 169 -1.40 -8.18 -5.79
C ALA A 169 -2.24 -8.36 -4.54
N GLN A 170 -2.38 -7.29 -3.75
CA GLN A 170 -3.29 -7.21 -2.62
C GLN A 170 -4.38 -6.19 -2.88
N ILE A 171 -5.61 -6.67 -2.75
CA ILE A 171 -6.83 -5.87 -2.78
C ILE A 171 -7.28 -5.64 -1.35
N ILE A 172 -7.62 -4.39 -1.05
CA ILE A 172 -8.36 -4.05 0.16
C ILE A 172 -9.77 -3.66 -0.21
N TYR A 173 -10.74 -4.21 0.52
CA TYR A 173 -12.17 -3.98 0.34
C TYR A 173 -12.73 -3.03 1.40
N PHE A 174 -13.90 -2.46 1.13
CA PHE A 174 -14.62 -1.56 2.04
C PHE A 174 -15.07 -2.22 3.35
N ASP A 175 -15.23 -3.55 3.36
CA ASP A 175 -15.51 -4.33 4.56
C ASP A 175 -14.24 -4.63 5.38
N GLY A 176 -13.09 -4.11 4.92
CA GLY A 176 -11.77 -4.28 5.48
C GLY A 176 -11.11 -5.62 5.17
N THR A 177 -11.77 -6.49 4.40
CA THR A 177 -11.16 -7.73 3.93
C THR A 177 -9.97 -7.41 3.04
N ILE A 178 -8.89 -8.17 3.22
CA ILE A 178 -7.70 -8.10 2.35
C ILE A 178 -7.62 -9.42 1.58
N THR A 179 -7.66 -9.34 0.25
CA THR A 179 -7.44 -10.48 -0.65
C THR A 179 -6.07 -10.34 -1.30
N THR A 180 -5.23 -11.36 -1.14
CA THR A 180 -3.98 -11.51 -1.90
C THR A 180 -4.23 -12.43 -3.09
N ILE A 181 -3.95 -11.94 -4.29
CA ILE A 181 -3.98 -12.70 -5.54
C ILE A 181 -2.61 -13.32 -5.76
N ASN A 182 -2.54 -14.65 -5.78
CA ASN A 182 -1.30 -15.39 -5.95
C ASN A 182 -0.75 -15.24 -7.39
N PRO A 183 0.52 -15.57 -7.63
CA PRO A 183 1.08 -15.61 -8.99
C PRO A 183 0.33 -16.53 -9.94
N GLY A 184 0.26 -16.11 -11.21
CA GLY A 184 -0.38 -16.86 -12.29
C GLY A 184 -1.89 -16.96 -12.18
N SER A 185 -2.58 -15.97 -11.62
CA SER A 185 -4.02 -16.01 -11.33
C SER A 185 -4.85 -15.06 -12.19
N LEU A 186 -6.15 -15.34 -12.31
CA LEU A 186 -7.14 -14.40 -12.83
C LEU A 186 -8.34 -14.32 -11.88
N LEU A 187 -8.55 -13.14 -11.30
CA LEU A 187 -9.68 -12.80 -10.44
C LEU A 187 -10.62 -11.83 -11.15
N GLU A 188 -11.93 -12.01 -10.98
CA GLU A 188 -12.96 -11.07 -11.42
C GLU A 188 -13.79 -10.59 -10.24
N ILE A 189 -14.04 -9.29 -10.16
CA ILE A 189 -14.91 -8.70 -9.14
C ILE A 189 -16.37 -8.84 -9.61
N ARG A 190 -17.19 -9.56 -8.85
CA ARG A 190 -18.59 -9.87 -9.23
C ARG A 190 -19.62 -9.05 -8.49
N GLU A 191 -19.39 -8.73 -7.23
CA GLU A 191 -20.30 -7.93 -6.41
C GLU A 191 -19.51 -7.16 -5.36
N LEU A 192 -19.84 -5.88 -5.23
CA LEU A 192 -19.40 -5.00 -4.15
C LEU A 192 -20.62 -4.23 -3.68
N PHE A 193 -21.22 -4.66 -2.57
CA PHE A 193 -22.51 -4.14 -2.12
C PHE A 193 -22.51 -3.86 -0.62
N GLU A 194 -22.94 -2.66 -0.24
CA GLU A 194 -23.31 -2.31 1.13
C GLU A 194 -24.79 -1.90 1.14
N ASP A 195 -25.57 -2.51 2.02
CA ASP A 195 -26.93 -2.04 2.28
C ASP A 195 -26.88 -0.70 3.04
N PRO A 196 -27.48 0.38 2.51
CA PRO A 196 -27.34 1.71 3.10
C PRO A 196 -27.95 1.83 4.50
N THR A 197 -28.91 0.96 4.83
CA THR A 197 -29.67 0.98 6.09
C THR A 197 -29.14 -0.04 7.08
N THR A 198 -29.05 -1.30 6.66
CA THR A 198 -28.65 -2.42 7.54
C THR A 198 -27.14 -2.56 7.67
N LYS A 199 -26.37 -1.93 6.78
CA LYS A 199 -24.91 -2.02 6.68
C LYS A 199 -24.38 -3.40 6.30
N VAL A 200 -25.25 -4.29 5.83
CA VAL A 200 -24.86 -5.62 5.35
C VAL A 200 -23.94 -5.47 4.15
N ARG A 201 -22.73 -6.02 4.26
CA ARG A 201 -21.68 -5.95 3.24
C ARG A 201 -21.55 -7.29 2.51
N LYS A 202 -21.57 -7.26 1.18
CA LYS A 202 -21.39 -8.45 0.34
C LYS A 202 -20.25 -8.19 -0.64
N VAL A 203 -19.25 -9.06 -0.57
CA VAL A 203 -18.17 -9.11 -1.56
C VAL A 203 -18.24 -10.46 -2.25
N ARG A 204 -18.34 -10.44 -3.58
CA ARG A 204 -18.22 -11.65 -4.41
C ARG A 204 -17.12 -11.48 -5.42
N GLU A 205 -16.24 -12.46 -5.44
CA GLU A 205 -15.16 -12.62 -6.39
C GLU A 205 -15.35 -13.91 -7.20
N LYS A 206 -14.86 -13.93 -8.42
CA LYS A 206 -14.74 -15.15 -9.22
C LYS A 206 -13.28 -15.40 -9.58
N LEU A 207 -12.73 -16.49 -9.07
CA LEU A 207 -11.41 -16.99 -9.44
C LEU A 207 -11.56 -17.87 -10.69
N ASN A 208 -11.07 -17.37 -11.82
CA ASN A 208 -11.12 -18.11 -13.09
C ASN A 208 -9.98 -19.15 -13.20
N TRP A 209 -8.84 -18.90 -12.56
CA TRP A 209 -7.76 -19.86 -12.31
C TRP A 209 -6.73 -19.25 -11.35
N GLY A 210 -5.83 -20.08 -10.82
CA GLY A 210 -4.75 -19.66 -9.92
C GLY A 210 -5.18 -19.77 -8.47
N GLY A 211 -4.85 -18.79 -7.63
CA GLY A 211 -5.23 -18.81 -6.22
C GLY A 211 -5.39 -17.44 -5.58
N VAL A 212 -6.23 -17.39 -4.55
CA VAL A 212 -6.41 -16.23 -3.67
C VAL A 212 -6.37 -16.64 -2.22
N SER A 213 -5.88 -15.74 -1.37
CA SER A 213 -6.01 -15.82 0.09
C SER A 213 -6.76 -14.59 0.57
N ALA A 214 -7.82 -14.80 1.35
CA ALA A 214 -8.60 -13.72 1.95
C ALA A 214 -8.47 -13.74 3.47
N THR A 215 -8.23 -12.57 4.05
CA THR A 215 -8.17 -12.36 5.50
C THR A 215 -9.21 -11.32 5.89
N MET A 216 -10.19 -11.74 6.68
CA MET A 216 -11.28 -10.90 7.12
C MET A 216 -10.99 -10.35 8.54
N PRO A 217 -11.04 -9.02 8.76
CA PRO A 217 -10.70 -8.41 10.04
C PRO A 217 -11.81 -8.55 11.11
N GLY A 218 -12.97 -9.11 10.74
CA GLY A 218 -14.18 -9.19 11.56
C GLY A 218 -14.87 -7.85 11.82
N ALA A 219 -15.90 -7.89 12.66
CA ALA A 219 -16.74 -6.74 13.02
C ALA A 219 -17.61 -6.17 11.88
N ASN A 220 -18.13 -7.06 11.03
CA ASN A 220 -19.21 -6.73 10.11
C ASN A 220 -20.57 -7.06 10.73
N VAL A 221 -21.63 -6.40 10.26
CA VAL A 221 -22.99 -6.72 10.70
C VAL A 221 -23.42 -8.11 10.22
N VAL A 222 -24.31 -8.74 10.98
CA VAL A 222 -24.87 -10.07 10.66
C VAL A 222 -25.48 -10.06 9.26
N GLY A 223 -25.16 -11.08 8.47
CA GLY A 223 -25.56 -11.19 7.06
C GLY A 223 -24.49 -10.75 6.06
N SER A 224 -23.43 -10.09 6.54
CA SER A 224 -22.28 -9.74 5.70
C SER A 224 -21.42 -10.98 5.40
N PHE A 225 -20.86 -11.05 4.20
CA PHE A 225 -19.98 -12.15 3.80
C PHE A 225 -18.97 -11.75 2.73
N HIS A 226 -17.89 -12.54 2.67
CA HIS A 226 -16.93 -12.53 1.58
C HIS A 226 -16.96 -13.89 0.88
N GLU A 227 -17.10 -13.90 -0.44
CA GLU A 227 -17.33 -15.10 -1.23
C GLU A 227 -16.38 -15.17 -2.42
N VAL A 228 -15.74 -16.32 -2.60
CA VAL A 228 -14.90 -16.64 -3.75
C VAL A 228 -15.54 -17.82 -4.50
N ALA A 229 -15.96 -17.57 -5.73
CA ALA A 229 -16.50 -18.57 -6.63
C ALA A 229 -15.43 -19.06 -7.62
N THR A 230 -15.49 -20.34 -7.96
CA THR A 230 -14.74 -20.99 -9.05
C THR A 230 -15.73 -21.60 -10.03
N GLU A 231 -15.28 -22.33 -11.04
CA GLU A 231 -16.21 -23.09 -11.90
C GLU A 231 -16.92 -24.21 -11.12
N SER A 232 -16.29 -24.80 -10.09
CA SER A 232 -16.80 -26.01 -9.43
C SER A 232 -17.34 -25.77 -8.02
N THR A 233 -16.99 -24.66 -7.37
CA THR A 233 -17.40 -24.38 -5.99
C THR A 233 -17.64 -22.89 -5.73
N THR A 234 -18.41 -22.61 -4.69
CA THR A 234 -18.52 -21.29 -4.07
C THR A 234 -18.11 -21.40 -2.61
N ALA A 235 -17.05 -20.70 -2.20
CA ALA A 235 -16.61 -20.63 -0.81
C ALA A 235 -17.03 -19.28 -0.20
N ARG A 236 -17.85 -19.32 0.85
CA ARG A 236 -18.35 -18.14 1.57
C ARG A 236 -17.85 -18.13 3.00
N ALA A 237 -17.24 -17.04 3.41
CA ALA A 237 -16.74 -16.82 4.75
C ALA A 237 -17.39 -15.59 5.40
N VAL A 238 -17.39 -15.58 6.74
CA VAL A 238 -17.95 -14.51 7.57
C VAL A 238 -16.99 -14.17 8.71
N ASP A 239 -17.19 -13.00 9.33
CA ASP A 239 -16.47 -12.53 10.53
C ASP A 239 -14.93 -12.63 10.44
N LYS A 240 -14.23 -13.19 11.45
CA LYS A 240 -12.76 -13.27 11.54
C LYS A 240 -12.24 -14.56 10.90
N THR A 241 -12.49 -14.72 9.61
CA THR A 241 -12.06 -15.90 8.85
C THR A 241 -10.84 -15.59 7.98
N GLN A 242 -9.88 -16.51 7.97
CA GLN A 242 -8.78 -16.51 7.01
C GLN A 242 -8.84 -17.82 6.22
N PHE A 243 -8.95 -17.71 4.90
CA PHE A 243 -9.12 -18.85 4.01
C PHE A 243 -8.44 -18.64 2.67
N GLN A 244 -8.13 -19.74 1.98
CA GLN A 244 -7.52 -19.75 0.66
C GLN A 244 -8.37 -20.57 -0.30
N VAL A 245 -8.45 -20.11 -1.55
CA VAL A 245 -9.08 -20.84 -2.64
C VAL A 245 -8.11 -20.89 -3.81
N ALA A 246 -7.86 -22.09 -4.32
CA ALA A 246 -7.07 -22.32 -5.52
C ALA A 246 -7.89 -23.09 -6.54
N TYR A 247 -7.81 -22.70 -7.81
CA TYR A 247 -8.53 -23.34 -8.90
C TYR A 247 -7.61 -23.60 -10.09
N ASP A 248 -7.55 -24.87 -10.49
CA ASP A 248 -6.88 -25.31 -11.70
C ASP A 248 -7.92 -25.55 -12.80
N ALA A 249 -7.90 -24.68 -13.82
CA ALA A 249 -8.86 -24.74 -14.92
C ALA A 249 -8.64 -25.95 -15.85
N GLY A 250 -7.42 -26.50 -15.93
CA GLY A 250 -7.11 -27.64 -16.78
C GLY A 250 -7.69 -28.96 -16.25
N THR A 251 -7.64 -29.13 -14.92
CA THR A 251 -8.15 -30.30 -14.19
C THR A 251 -9.54 -30.07 -13.60
N ARG A 252 -10.06 -28.84 -13.66
CA ARG A 252 -11.30 -28.39 -13.01
C ARG A 252 -11.35 -28.70 -11.51
N ARG A 253 -10.19 -28.60 -10.86
CA ARG A 253 -10.05 -28.88 -9.43
C ARG A 253 -9.98 -27.59 -8.63
N THR A 254 -10.82 -27.48 -7.61
CA THR A 254 -10.76 -26.41 -6.61
C THR A 254 -10.28 -26.98 -5.28
N SER A 255 -9.30 -26.33 -4.66
CA SER A 255 -8.94 -26.51 -3.25
C SER A 255 -9.46 -25.33 -2.44
N THR A 256 -10.11 -25.59 -1.32
CA THR A 256 -10.48 -24.57 -0.33
C THR A 256 -9.92 -24.94 1.03
N GLU A 257 -9.23 -24.00 1.67
CA GLU A 257 -8.50 -24.20 2.91
C GLU A 257 -8.87 -23.12 3.92
N VAL A 258 -9.15 -23.50 5.16
CA VAL A 258 -9.48 -22.55 6.23
C VAL A 258 -8.37 -22.57 7.28
N GLN A 259 -7.72 -21.42 7.52
CA GLN A 259 -6.70 -21.28 8.55
C GLN A 259 -7.33 -21.04 9.93
N SER A 260 -8.29 -20.13 9.97
CA SER A 260 -9.01 -19.69 11.17
C SER A 260 -10.43 -19.29 10.78
N GLY A 261 -11.36 -19.31 11.74
CA GLY A 261 -12.78 -19.10 11.46
C GLY A 261 -13.41 -20.29 10.73
N THR A 262 -14.39 -20.03 9.87
CA THR A 262 -15.12 -21.08 9.14
C THR A 262 -15.56 -20.58 7.78
N ALA A 263 -15.56 -21.47 6.79
CA ALA A 263 -16.10 -21.19 5.46
C ALA A 263 -17.14 -22.22 5.07
N GLU A 264 -18.26 -21.78 4.50
CA GLU A 264 -19.22 -22.65 3.84
C GLU A 264 -18.82 -22.82 2.38
N VAL A 265 -18.65 -24.06 1.94
CA VAL A 265 -18.36 -24.41 0.55
C VAL A 265 -19.56 -25.08 -0.08
N GLN A 266 -20.06 -24.50 -1.15
CA GLN A 266 -21.16 -25.01 -1.94
C GLN A 266 -20.63 -25.69 -3.20
N THR A 267 -21.08 -26.91 -3.47
CA THR A 267 -20.72 -27.71 -4.65
C THR A 267 -21.81 -28.73 -4.96
N GLY A 268 -22.19 -28.89 -6.23
CA GLY A 268 -23.18 -29.91 -6.65
C GLY A 268 -24.49 -29.86 -5.87
N GLY A 269 -24.96 -28.65 -5.54
CA GLY A 269 -26.18 -28.43 -4.73
C GLY A 269 -26.06 -28.75 -3.23
N LYS A 270 -24.88 -29.12 -2.74
CA LYS A 270 -24.61 -29.38 -1.32
C LYS A 270 -23.83 -28.22 -0.70
N THR A 271 -24.10 -27.94 0.56
CA THR A 271 -23.33 -26.98 1.38
C THR A 271 -22.58 -27.73 2.47
N LEU A 272 -21.27 -27.49 2.58
CA LEU A 272 -20.39 -28.11 3.54
C LEU A 272 -19.62 -27.04 4.30
N THR A 273 -19.62 -27.09 5.63
CA THR A 273 -18.81 -26.17 6.44
C THR A 273 -17.41 -26.73 6.65
N LEU A 274 -16.39 -25.96 6.30
CA LEU A 274 -14.99 -26.18 6.63
C LEU A 274 -14.64 -25.48 7.95
N LYS A 275 -13.97 -26.24 8.82
CA LYS A 275 -13.47 -25.77 10.13
C LYS A 275 -12.02 -25.30 10.03
N PRO A 276 -11.47 -24.64 11.05
CA PRO A 276 -10.05 -24.29 11.07
C PRO A 276 -9.17 -25.52 10.84
N LEU A 277 -8.12 -25.34 10.04
CA LEU A 277 -7.18 -26.36 9.62
C LEU A 277 -7.85 -27.52 8.86
N GLU A 278 -8.83 -27.21 8.00
CA GLU A 278 -9.37 -28.17 7.05
C GLU A 278 -9.13 -27.71 5.61
N ARG A 279 -8.79 -28.67 4.75
CA ARG A 279 -8.75 -28.53 3.29
C ARG A 279 -9.83 -29.41 2.69
N MET A 280 -10.53 -28.88 1.70
CA MET A 280 -11.42 -29.66 0.84
C MET A 280 -11.05 -29.45 -0.61
N GLU A 281 -10.91 -30.56 -1.34
CA GLU A 281 -10.74 -30.56 -2.78
C GLU A 281 -12.03 -31.02 -3.44
N VAL A 282 -12.44 -30.29 -4.47
CA VAL A 282 -13.60 -30.57 -5.30
C VAL A 282 -13.14 -30.64 -6.75
N SER A 283 -13.60 -31.66 -7.47
CA SER A 283 -13.39 -31.81 -8.90
C SER A 283 -14.71 -32.16 -9.55
N ALA A 284 -15.08 -31.47 -10.64
CA ALA A 284 -16.35 -31.68 -11.33
C ALA A 284 -17.57 -31.72 -10.37
N GLU A 285 -17.63 -30.74 -9.46
CA GLU A 285 -18.67 -30.58 -8.43
C GLU A 285 -18.78 -31.71 -7.38
N GLN A 286 -17.84 -32.67 -7.39
CA GLN A 286 -17.75 -33.74 -6.40
C GLN A 286 -16.60 -33.50 -5.44
N VAL A 287 -16.85 -33.73 -4.14
CA VAL A 287 -15.79 -33.71 -3.13
C VAL A 287 -14.88 -34.91 -3.37
N VAL A 288 -13.63 -34.65 -3.76
CA VAL A 288 -12.63 -35.70 -4.02
C VAL A 288 -11.76 -35.96 -2.81
N ASN A 289 -11.55 -34.95 -1.96
CA ASN A 289 -10.76 -35.09 -0.75
C ASN A 289 -11.22 -34.09 0.31
N ARG A 290 -11.17 -34.50 1.59
CA ARG A 290 -11.33 -33.59 2.73
C ARG A 290 -10.42 -34.06 3.84
N VAL A 291 -9.48 -33.21 4.24
CA VAL A 291 -8.43 -33.56 5.20
C VAL A 291 -8.28 -32.48 6.25
N LYS A 292 -7.85 -32.92 7.44
CA LYS A 292 -7.38 -32.01 8.49
C LYS A 292 -5.91 -31.71 8.23
N LEU A 293 -5.56 -30.43 8.29
CA LEU A 293 -4.20 -29.92 8.13
C LEU A 293 -3.50 -29.86 9.47
N LEU A 294 -2.17 -30.01 9.45
CA LEU A 294 -1.34 -29.59 10.56
C LEU A 294 -1.34 -28.05 10.67
N ALA A 295 -1.08 -27.55 11.87
CA ALA A 295 -0.87 -26.12 12.06
C ALA A 295 0.43 -25.68 11.37
N ALA A 296 0.43 -24.46 10.82
CA ALA A 296 1.63 -23.88 10.25
C ALA A 296 2.74 -23.74 11.31
N PRO A 297 4.02 -23.95 10.95
CA PRO A 297 5.14 -23.75 11.86
C PRO A 297 5.21 -22.30 12.38
N GLY A 298 5.30 -22.12 13.70
CA GLY A 298 5.58 -20.80 14.28
C GLY A 298 7.04 -20.42 14.02
N LEU A 299 7.30 -19.23 13.48
CA LEU A 299 8.67 -18.79 13.19
C LEU A 299 9.37 -18.38 14.50
N LEU A 300 10.66 -18.67 14.64
CA LEU A 300 11.43 -18.38 15.86
C LEU A 300 12.50 -17.32 15.58
N ASP A 301 13.47 -17.67 14.72
CA ASP A 301 14.58 -16.80 14.35
C ASP A 301 14.76 -16.74 12.84
N PRO A 302 15.13 -15.58 12.28
CA PRO A 302 15.20 -14.29 12.95
C PRO A 302 13.82 -13.81 13.44
N THR A 303 13.85 -12.95 14.46
CA THR A 303 12.68 -12.15 14.84
C THR A 303 12.28 -11.24 13.69
N ASP A 304 11.01 -10.86 13.64
CA ASP A 304 10.52 -10.04 12.53
C ASP A 304 11.20 -8.66 12.49
N GLN A 305 11.60 -8.26 11.28
CA GLN A 305 12.42 -7.11 10.95
C GLN A 305 13.82 -7.08 11.58
N ARG A 306 14.41 -8.24 11.88
CA ARG A 306 15.81 -8.31 12.34
C ARG A 306 16.75 -7.73 11.28
N VAL A 307 17.68 -6.87 11.70
CA VAL A 307 18.80 -6.42 10.86
C VAL A 307 20.07 -7.16 11.28
N PHE A 308 20.73 -7.81 10.34
CA PHE A 308 22.06 -8.38 10.49
C PHE A 308 23.09 -7.41 9.91
N LEU A 309 24.18 -7.22 10.64
CA LEU A 309 25.27 -6.32 10.26
C LEU A 309 26.54 -7.14 10.12
N HIS A 310 27.12 -7.13 8.93
CA HIS A 310 28.27 -7.94 8.60
C HIS A 310 29.30 -7.09 7.85
N ASP A 311 30.60 -7.29 8.13
CA ASP A 311 31.66 -6.59 7.39
C ASP A 311 31.75 -7.11 5.95
N ASP A 312 31.51 -8.41 5.75
CA ASP A 312 31.38 -9.06 4.45
C ASP A 312 30.18 -10.03 4.47
N PRO A 313 28.96 -9.55 4.14
CA PRO A 313 27.76 -10.36 4.15
C PRO A 313 27.84 -11.63 3.30
N ALA A 314 28.62 -11.61 2.22
CA ALA A 314 28.76 -12.75 1.31
C ALA A 314 29.53 -13.93 1.93
N SER A 315 30.29 -13.67 3.00
CA SER A 315 31.05 -14.68 3.76
C SER A 315 30.29 -15.25 4.97
N GLU A 316 29.11 -14.70 5.27
CA GLU A 316 28.38 -14.95 6.50
C GLU A 316 27.22 -15.93 6.32
N THR A 317 26.80 -16.55 7.43
CA THR A 317 25.71 -17.53 7.43
C THR A 317 24.54 -17.07 8.28
N THR A 318 23.37 -16.93 7.66
CA THR A 318 22.12 -16.62 8.36
C THR A 318 21.39 -17.91 8.73
N THR A 319 21.01 -18.05 9.99
CA THR A 319 20.23 -19.21 10.46
C THR A 319 18.75 -18.86 10.55
N LEU A 320 17.91 -19.63 9.85
CA LEU A 320 16.45 -19.56 9.96
C LEU A 320 15.96 -20.73 10.81
N ARG A 321 15.10 -20.46 11.81
CA ARG A 321 14.56 -21.44 12.76
C ARG A 321 13.07 -21.27 12.93
N TRP A 322 12.37 -22.40 13.05
CA TRP A 322 10.94 -22.45 13.31
C TRP A 322 10.62 -23.54 14.33
N ALA A 323 9.40 -23.50 14.86
CA ALA A 323 8.91 -24.50 15.79
C ALA A 323 8.69 -25.83 15.07
N LYS A 324 9.12 -26.93 15.70
CA LYS A 324 8.83 -28.27 15.21
C LYS A 324 7.33 -28.54 15.36
N VAL A 325 6.68 -28.99 14.29
CA VAL A 325 5.26 -29.37 14.30
C VAL A 325 5.13 -30.88 14.51
N GLY A 326 4.33 -31.30 15.49
CA GLY A 326 4.04 -32.71 15.72
C GLY A 326 3.28 -33.32 14.54
N GLY A 327 3.69 -34.52 14.10
CA GLY A 327 3.14 -35.18 12.91
C GLY A 327 3.74 -34.71 11.57
N GLY A 328 4.57 -33.66 11.58
CA GLY A 328 5.30 -33.21 10.40
C GLY A 328 6.54 -34.04 10.10
N GLU A 329 6.75 -34.40 8.84
CA GLU A 329 7.93 -35.15 8.39
C GLU A 329 8.98 -34.26 7.73
N ARG A 330 8.53 -33.28 6.94
CA ARG A 330 9.38 -32.35 6.21
C ARG A 330 8.76 -30.96 6.17
N TYR A 331 9.58 -29.96 5.86
CA TYR A 331 9.18 -28.57 5.77
C TYR A 331 9.47 -28.03 4.37
N ARG A 332 8.61 -27.11 3.92
CA ARG A 332 8.89 -26.28 2.76
C ARG A 332 9.22 -24.86 3.21
N LEU A 333 10.43 -24.43 2.88
CA LEU A 333 10.93 -23.08 3.13
C LEU A 333 10.90 -22.30 1.82
N GLN A 334 10.28 -21.13 1.85
CA GLN A 334 10.37 -20.15 0.78
C GLN A 334 11.06 -18.88 1.27
N ILE A 335 11.94 -18.33 0.43
CA ILE A 335 12.60 -17.04 0.64
C ILE A 335 12.42 -16.20 -0.63
N ALA A 336 12.09 -14.92 -0.47
CA ALA A 336 11.93 -13.95 -1.55
C ALA A 336 12.56 -12.59 -1.18
N ARG A 337 12.79 -11.73 -2.16
CA ARG A 337 13.15 -10.31 -1.93
C ARG A 337 11.94 -9.43 -1.60
N THR A 338 10.74 -9.91 -1.94
CA THR A 338 9.50 -9.15 -1.85
C THR A 338 8.47 -9.87 -0.99
N ALA A 339 7.54 -9.10 -0.42
CA ALA A 339 6.61 -9.60 0.59
C ALA A 339 5.49 -10.49 0.02
N LEU A 340 5.18 -10.40 -1.29
CA LEU A 340 4.11 -11.22 -1.88
C LEU A 340 4.64 -12.48 -2.61
N PHE A 341 5.94 -12.76 -2.51
CA PHE A 341 6.58 -13.98 -3.04
C PHE A 341 6.34 -14.21 -4.54
N GLY A 342 6.21 -13.13 -5.32
CA GLY A 342 6.12 -13.15 -6.78
C GLY A 342 7.36 -13.75 -7.42
N GLU A 343 8.55 -13.43 -6.91
CA GLU A 343 9.79 -14.09 -7.30
C GLU A 343 10.47 -14.74 -6.09
N LEU A 344 10.69 -16.06 -6.17
CA LEU A 344 11.31 -16.85 -5.12
C LEU A 344 12.82 -16.93 -5.35
N LEU A 345 13.60 -16.54 -4.35
CA LEU A 345 15.04 -16.80 -4.29
C LEU A 345 15.34 -18.24 -3.91
N LEU A 346 14.49 -18.82 -3.07
CA LEU A 346 14.59 -20.19 -2.61
C LEU A 346 13.20 -20.78 -2.45
N ASP A 347 13.01 -22.00 -2.94
CA ASP A 347 11.85 -22.84 -2.64
C ASP A 347 12.33 -24.27 -2.44
N LYS A 348 12.39 -24.71 -1.19
CA LYS A 348 12.95 -26.02 -0.81
C LYS A 348 11.95 -26.77 0.06
N SER A 349 11.49 -27.94 -0.40
CA SER A 349 10.37 -28.70 0.22
C SER A 349 10.76 -29.96 0.98
N ASP A 350 12.04 -30.30 1.05
CA ASP A 350 12.57 -31.58 1.57
C ASP A 350 13.32 -31.43 2.91
N ILE A 351 13.13 -30.31 3.62
CA ILE A 351 13.86 -30.01 4.85
C ILE A 351 13.31 -30.85 6.01
N ARG A 352 14.15 -31.66 6.66
CA ARG A 352 13.73 -32.51 7.81
C ARG A 352 14.03 -31.91 9.19
N SER A 353 14.89 -30.90 9.26
CA SER A 353 15.20 -30.15 10.48
C SER A 353 14.28 -28.93 10.63
N ALA A 354 14.06 -28.46 11.85
CA ALA A 354 13.32 -27.21 12.10
C ALA A 354 14.22 -25.96 12.02
N SER A 355 15.31 -26.05 11.26
CA SER A 355 16.34 -25.03 11.11
C SER A 355 17.12 -25.25 9.83
N VAL A 356 17.51 -24.15 9.18
CA VAL A 356 18.38 -24.13 8.00
C VAL A 356 19.40 -23.00 8.12
N GLN A 357 20.62 -23.26 7.64
CA GLN A 357 21.67 -22.26 7.48
C GLN A 357 21.74 -21.84 6.02
N ILE A 358 21.70 -20.53 5.77
CA ILE A 358 21.78 -19.94 4.44
C ILE A 358 23.07 -19.11 4.36
N PRO A 359 24.09 -19.57 3.62
CA PRO A 359 25.32 -18.83 3.45
C PRO A 359 25.18 -17.75 2.37
N GLY A 360 25.96 -16.68 2.51
CA GLY A 360 26.25 -15.73 1.43
C GLY A 360 25.07 -14.89 0.95
N LEU A 361 24.13 -14.58 1.84
CA LEU A 361 23.08 -13.62 1.53
C LEU A 361 23.70 -12.25 1.26
N GLN A 362 23.40 -11.71 0.08
CA GLN A 362 23.80 -10.36 -0.29
C GLN A 362 23.03 -9.34 0.54
N GLU A 363 23.45 -8.08 0.49
CA GLU A 363 22.73 -7.00 1.15
C GLU A 363 21.28 -6.87 0.62
N GLY A 364 20.42 -6.32 1.47
CA GLY A 364 19.03 -6.02 1.16
C GLY A 364 18.03 -6.78 2.04
N ASN A 365 16.75 -6.62 1.69
CA ASN A 365 15.64 -7.22 2.41
C ASN A 365 15.36 -8.66 1.96
N TYR A 366 14.91 -9.48 2.91
CA TYR A 366 14.52 -10.86 2.71
C TYR A 366 13.23 -11.17 3.44
N TYR A 367 12.32 -11.85 2.75
CA TYR A 367 11.05 -12.33 3.25
C TYR A 367 11.06 -13.85 3.25
N TRP A 368 10.57 -14.46 4.31
CA TRP A 368 10.55 -15.91 4.41
C TRP A 368 9.30 -16.44 5.11
N ARG A 369 8.91 -17.65 4.74
CA ARG A 369 7.78 -18.39 5.29
C ARG A 369 8.04 -19.89 5.21
N VAL A 370 7.40 -20.65 6.09
CA VAL A 370 7.58 -22.10 6.19
C VAL A 370 6.22 -22.80 6.28
N SER A 371 6.05 -23.91 5.56
CA SER A 371 4.95 -24.86 5.76
C SER A 371 5.51 -26.21 6.22
N VAL A 372 4.65 -27.06 6.79
CA VAL A 372 4.99 -28.43 7.16
C VAL A 372 4.22 -29.42 6.29
N ILE A 373 4.86 -30.54 5.97
CA ILE A 373 4.30 -31.63 5.18
C ILE A 373 4.32 -32.89 6.04
N ASP A 374 3.16 -33.55 6.15
CA ASP A 374 3.01 -34.78 6.91
C ASP A 374 3.36 -36.04 6.10
N ALA A 375 3.25 -37.20 6.76
CA ALA A 375 3.52 -38.52 6.17
C ALA A 375 2.57 -38.88 5.01
N GLY A 376 1.36 -38.29 5.00
CA GLY A 376 0.39 -38.41 3.92
C GLY A 376 0.67 -37.48 2.74
N ASN A 377 1.79 -36.77 2.77
CA ASN A 377 2.16 -35.76 1.79
C ASN A 377 1.18 -34.57 1.74
N VAL A 378 0.47 -34.32 2.84
CA VAL A 378 -0.43 -33.17 2.99
C VAL A 378 0.37 -32.00 3.55
N GLU A 379 0.50 -30.95 2.74
CA GLU A 379 1.14 -29.69 3.13
C GLU A 379 0.17 -28.81 3.92
N SER A 380 0.61 -28.24 5.04
CA SER A 380 -0.10 -27.21 5.80
C SER A 380 -0.16 -25.90 5.03
N LEU A 381 -0.90 -24.93 5.56
CA LEU A 381 -0.68 -23.53 5.18
C LEU A 381 0.74 -23.08 5.56
N PHE A 382 1.23 -22.07 4.86
CA PHE A 382 2.46 -21.38 5.25
C PHE A 382 2.25 -20.62 6.58
N SER A 383 3.35 -20.45 7.31
CA SER A 383 3.47 -19.59 8.49
C SER A 383 3.11 -18.14 8.19
N GLU A 384 3.12 -17.28 9.22
CA GLU A 384 3.26 -15.86 8.97
C GLU A 384 4.51 -15.58 8.11
N ILE A 385 4.49 -14.45 7.41
CA ILE A 385 5.66 -13.96 6.68
C ILE A 385 6.50 -13.17 7.68
N ARG A 386 7.80 -13.46 7.74
CA ARG A 386 8.77 -12.63 8.46
C ARG A 386 9.76 -12.00 7.52
N LYS A 387 10.22 -10.81 7.92
CA LYS A 387 11.26 -10.05 7.22
C LYS A 387 12.56 -10.02 8.03
N PHE A 388 13.70 -10.04 7.35
CA PHE A 388 14.98 -9.62 7.90
C PHE A 388 15.79 -8.85 6.85
N LYS A 389 16.76 -8.06 7.29
CA LYS A 389 17.67 -7.28 6.43
C LYS A 389 19.11 -7.72 6.65
N ILE A 390 19.84 -7.87 5.56
CA ILE A 390 21.31 -7.98 5.57
C ILE A 390 21.87 -6.62 5.17
N ALA A 391 22.78 -6.06 5.97
CA ALA A 391 23.41 -4.77 5.72
C ALA A 391 24.91 -4.82 6.05
N SER A 392 25.71 -4.02 5.35
CA SER A 392 27.12 -3.85 5.69
C SER A 392 27.31 -3.04 6.95
N SER A 393 28.22 -3.45 7.84
CA SER A 393 28.71 -2.61 8.93
C SER A 393 29.69 -1.54 8.47
N ARG A 394 30.28 -1.66 7.26
CA ARG A 394 31.28 -0.72 6.73
C ARG A 394 30.71 0.66 6.43
N GLU A 395 29.40 0.78 6.30
CA GLU A 395 28.71 2.02 5.97
C GLU A 395 28.00 2.66 7.16
N ARG A 396 28.07 2.11 8.39
CA ARG A 396 27.52 2.82 9.56
C ARG A 396 28.33 4.09 9.80
N PRO A 397 27.82 5.29 9.50
CA PRO A 397 28.47 6.49 9.94
C PRO A 397 28.09 6.59 11.42
N THR A 398 28.98 6.19 12.32
CA THR A 398 28.74 6.32 13.77
C THR A 398 28.55 7.78 14.20
N ASP A 399 28.86 8.71 13.28
CA ASP A 399 28.68 10.16 13.42
C ASP A 399 27.45 10.70 12.67
N ASP A 400 26.62 9.85 12.05
CA ASP A 400 25.37 10.32 11.47
C ASP A 400 24.40 10.73 12.58
N THR A 401 24.10 12.02 12.61
CA THR A 401 23.14 12.64 13.54
C THR A 401 21.91 13.17 12.80
N THR A 402 21.81 12.91 11.50
CA THR A 402 20.73 13.36 10.64
C THR A 402 19.57 12.39 10.73
N PRO A 403 18.37 12.82 11.16
CA PRO A 403 17.20 11.95 11.14
C PRO A 403 16.80 11.53 9.72
N PRO A 404 16.30 10.29 9.52
CA PRO A 404 15.89 9.83 8.20
C PRO A 404 14.72 10.69 7.67
N PRO A 405 14.70 11.07 6.38
CA PRO A 405 13.53 11.74 5.81
C PRO A 405 12.28 10.87 6.00
N LEU A 406 11.15 11.48 6.30
CA LEU A 406 9.85 10.81 6.37
C LEU A 406 8.82 11.66 5.66
N GLU A 407 8.35 11.17 4.52
CA GLU A 407 7.33 11.82 3.71
C GLU A 407 6.12 10.91 3.58
N VAL A 408 4.94 11.45 3.87
CA VAL A 408 3.67 10.79 3.58
C VAL A 408 3.15 11.36 2.27
N VAL A 409 3.11 10.52 1.24
CA VAL A 409 2.67 10.85 -0.12
C VAL A 409 1.15 10.79 -0.20
N ASP A 410 0.56 9.68 0.26
CA ASP A 410 -0.89 9.51 0.33
C ASP A 410 -1.31 9.18 1.76
N PHE A 411 -2.43 9.76 2.18
CA PHE A 411 -3.04 9.50 3.48
C PHE A 411 -4.56 9.42 3.30
N LEU A 412 -5.04 8.22 3.02
CA LEU A 412 -6.37 8.00 2.45
C LEU A 412 -7.27 7.27 3.46
N PRO A 413 -8.15 8.00 4.19
CA PRO A 413 -9.19 7.36 5.00
C PRO A 413 -10.20 6.63 4.12
N THR A 414 -10.53 5.40 4.50
CA THR A 414 -11.42 4.50 3.78
C THR A 414 -12.23 3.69 4.80
N GLY A 415 -13.44 4.14 5.11
CA GLY A 415 -14.22 3.57 6.22
C GLY A 415 -13.40 3.61 7.51
N HIS A 416 -13.30 2.48 8.21
CA HIS A 416 -12.51 2.34 9.44
C HIS A 416 -11.00 2.10 9.20
N LEU A 417 -10.53 2.18 7.96
CA LEU A 417 -9.14 1.94 7.58
C LEU A 417 -8.50 3.22 7.05
N VAL A 418 -7.18 3.32 7.19
CA VAL A 418 -6.38 4.41 6.62
C VAL A 418 -5.24 3.77 5.83
N ILE A 419 -5.21 4.05 4.52
CA ILE A 419 -4.12 3.63 3.65
C ILE A 419 -3.10 4.77 3.61
N ILE A 420 -1.86 4.46 3.99
CA ILE A 420 -0.77 5.41 4.09
C ILE A 420 0.31 4.97 3.11
N ASN A 421 0.60 5.80 2.12
CA ASN A 421 1.76 5.62 1.24
C ASN A 421 2.78 6.71 1.55
N GLY A 422 4.06 6.37 1.53
CA GLY A 422 5.10 7.34 1.77
C GLY A 422 6.47 6.86 1.34
N ARG A 423 7.46 7.69 1.67
CA ARG A 423 8.87 7.38 1.48
C ARG A 423 9.65 7.72 2.73
N THR A 424 10.68 6.94 3.00
CA THR A 424 11.69 7.21 4.00
C THR A 424 13.05 6.73 3.50
N GLU A 425 14.07 6.78 4.33
CA GLU A 425 15.39 6.27 3.98
C GLU A 425 15.35 4.74 3.72
N PRO A 426 15.98 4.24 2.65
CA PRO A 426 16.10 2.81 2.37
C PRO A 426 16.58 1.97 3.57
N GLY A 427 15.67 1.15 4.06
CA GLY A 427 15.90 0.24 5.19
C GLY A 427 16.03 0.92 6.55
N ALA A 428 15.48 2.12 6.71
CA ALA A 428 14.97 2.58 7.99
C ALA A 428 13.89 1.62 8.52
N VAL A 429 13.77 1.54 9.84
CA VAL A 429 12.67 0.85 10.52
C VAL A 429 11.52 1.85 10.65
N LEU A 430 10.35 1.49 10.10
CA LEU A 430 9.15 2.32 10.17
C LEU A 430 8.12 1.67 11.10
N SER A 431 7.43 2.49 11.90
CA SER A 431 6.26 2.05 12.67
C SER A 431 5.15 3.08 12.62
N ILE A 432 3.91 2.62 12.69
CA ILE A 432 2.70 3.44 12.81
C ILE A 432 1.94 2.98 14.05
N ASP A 433 1.77 3.87 15.03
CA ASP A 433 1.26 3.55 16.38
C ASP A 433 1.98 2.36 17.03
N GLY A 434 3.29 2.26 16.79
CA GLY A 434 4.13 1.16 17.24
C GLY A 434 3.96 -0.15 16.46
N GLN A 435 3.03 -0.23 15.51
CA GLN A 435 2.96 -1.35 14.57
C GLN A 435 4.02 -1.18 13.49
N LYS A 436 4.93 -2.13 13.39
CA LYS A 436 6.00 -2.17 12.39
C LYS A 436 5.42 -2.19 10.96
N VAL A 437 5.99 -1.37 10.09
CA VAL A 437 5.64 -1.27 8.66
C VAL A 437 6.89 -1.54 7.83
N ASP A 438 6.70 -2.25 6.72
CA ASP A 438 7.78 -2.53 5.80
C ASP A 438 8.14 -1.32 4.94
N VAL A 439 9.42 -0.95 4.98
CA VAL A 439 10.07 -0.07 4.01
C VAL A 439 10.73 -0.93 2.92
N TYR A 440 10.44 -0.64 1.66
CA TYR A 440 11.03 -1.31 0.50
C TYR A 440 12.47 -0.84 0.25
N ASP A 441 13.20 -1.53 -0.64
CA ASP A 441 14.61 -1.21 -0.95
C ASP A 441 14.79 0.18 -1.55
N ASP A 442 13.77 0.74 -2.20
CA ASP A 442 13.78 2.11 -2.73
C ASP A 442 13.37 3.17 -1.69
N GLY A 443 13.05 2.76 -0.47
CA GLY A 443 12.59 3.62 0.61
C GLY A 443 11.08 3.89 0.61
N ALA A 444 10.31 3.38 -0.36
CA ALA A 444 8.86 3.53 -0.31
C ALA A 444 8.25 2.65 0.80
N PHE A 445 7.06 3.01 1.27
CA PHE A 445 6.28 2.17 2.17
C PHE A 445 4.79 2.31 1.90
N THR A 446 4.05 1.25 2.23
CA THR A 446 2.58 1.25 2.23
C THR A 446 2.10 0.59 3.51
N ALA A 447 1.20 1.25 4.23
CA ALA A 447 0.56 0.73 5.42
C ALA A 447 -0.95 0.81 5.31
N VAL A 448 -1.63 -0.16 5.92
CA VAL A 448 -3.07 -0.16 6.13
C VAL A 448 -3.31 -0.21 7.63
N VAL A 449 -3.83 0.86 8.19
CA VAL A 449 -4.06 0.98 9.63
C VAL A 449 -5.56 0.94 9.91
N ARG A 450 -5.98 0.07 10.82
CA ARG A 450 -7.36 0.02 11.29
C ARG A 450 -7.57 0.97 12.45
N MET A 451 -8.46 1.93 12.30
CA MET A 451 -8.87 2.80 13.39
C MET A 451 -9.73 2.02 14.38
N LYS A 452 -9.50 2.26 15.66
CA LYS A 452 -10.21 1.59 16.76
C LYS A 452 -11.46 2.35 17.20
N LYS A 453 -11.57 3.62 16.83
CA LYS A 453 -12.63 4.53 17.27
C LYS A 453 -13.11 5.38 16.11
N ASP A 454 -14.39 5.71 16.18
CA ASP A 454 -14.99 6.71 15.30
C ASP A 454 -14.59 8.10 15.72
N GLY A 455 -14.66 9.01 14.77
CA GLY A 455 -14.27 10.39 14.93
C GLY A 455 -12.80 10.62 14.59
N MET A 456 -12.23 11.64 15.21
CA MET A 456 -10.82 12.00 14.99
C MET A 456 -9.90 10.98 15.68
N ASN A 457 -8.94 10.48 14.93
CA ASN A 457 -7.87 9.61 15.39
C ASN A 457 -6.53 10.27 15.07
N ASP A 458 -5.57 10.17 15.98
CA ASP A 458 -4.20 10.62 15.74
C ASP A 458 -3.31 9.41 15.49
N LEU A 459 -2.52 9.45 14.43
CA LEU A 459 -1.54 8.42 14.09
C LEU A 459 -0.13 8.96 14.28
N GLU A 460 0.69 8.24 15.03
CA GLU A 460 2.13 8.51 15.13
C GLU A 460 2.89 7.61 14.15
N ILE A 461 3.59 8.22 13.20
CA ILE A 461 4.48 7.55 12.25
C ILE A 461 5.92 7.84 12.68
N VAL A 462 6.71 6.80 12.93
CA VAL A 462 8.09 6.89 13.38
C VAL A 462 9.00 6.14 12.41
N ALA A 463 9.96 6.84 11.83
CA ALA A 463 11.05 6.25 11.06
C ALA A 463 12.36 6.34 11.86
N GLN A 464 13.14 5.26 11.88
CA GLN A 464 14.43 5.19 12.54
C GLN A 464 15.49 4.64 11.58
N ASP A 465 16.59 5.35 11.41
CA ASP A 465 17.69 4.91 10.54
C ASP A 465 18.56 3.82 11.22
N THR A 466 19.63 3.41 10.54
CA THR A 466 20.56 2.39 11.06
C THR A 466 21.54 2.91 12.14
N ALA A 467 21.72 4.23 12.23
CA ALA A 467 22.52 4.93 13.24
C ALA A 467 21.71 5.18 14.53
N GLY A 468 20.39 5.04 14.46
CA GLY A 468 19.44 5.20 15.55
C GLY A 468 18.73 6.56 15.58
N ASN A 469 18.97 7.46 14.61
CA ASN A 469 18.25 8.73 14.54
C ASN A 469 16.79 8.49 14.18
N THR A 470 15.89 9.32 14.71
CA THR A 470 14.45 9.13 14.54
C THR A 470 13.76 10.38 14.00
N THR A 471 12.83 10.16 13.07
CA THR A 471 11.86 11.15 12.62
C THR A 471 10.47 10.73 13.05
N ARG A 472 9.73 11.64 13.68
CA ARG A 472 8.35 11.42 14.13
C ARG A 472 7.43 12.36 13.38
N MET A 473 6.34 11.83 12.86
CA MET A 473 5.27 12.59 12.23
C MET A 473 3.94 12.20 12.87
N ARG A 474 3.12 13.19 13.21
CA ARG A 474 1.73 12.97 13.59
C ARG A 474 0.81 13.36 12.44
N ARG A 475 -0.22 12.56 12.23
CA ARG A 475 -1.30 12.84 11.28
C ARG A 475 -2.62 12.54 11.95
N SER A 476 -3.52 13.51 12.00
CA SER A 476 -4.90 13.22 12.39
C SER A 476 -5.74 12.79 11.19
N VAL A 477 -6.71 11.93 11.47
CA VAL A 477 -7.63 11.39 10.49
C VAL A 477 -8.99 11.24 11.13
N TYR A 478 -9.99 11.87 10.53
CA TYR A 478 -11.37 11.60 10.88
C TYR A 478 -11.85 10.34 10.16
N VAL A 479 -12.38 9.39 10.92
CA VAL A 479 -12.87 8.10 10.46
C VAL A 479 -14.25 7.85 11.03
N GLU A 480 -15.20 7.40 10.22
CA GLU A 480 -16.52 6.98 10.68
C GLU A 480 -16.66 5.47 10.53
N SER A 481 -17.09 4.79 11.59
CA SER A 481 -17.77 3.49 11.48
C SER A 481 -19.03 3.72 10.66
N TYR A 482 -19.04 3.17 9.46
CA TYR A 482 -20.26 3.04 8.68
C TYR A 482 -21.14 1.93 9.22
#